data_AF-A0AAX1SZ82-F1
#
_entry.id   AF-A0AAX1SZ82-F1
#
_cell.length_a   1.000
_cell.length_b   1.000
_cell.length_c   1.000
_cell.angle_alpha   90.00
_cell.angle_beta   90.00
_cell.angle_gamma   90.00
#
_symmetry.space_group_name_H-M   'P 1'
#
loop_
_entity.id
_entity.type
_entity.pdbx_description
1 polymer ?
#
loop_
_entity_poly.entity_id
_entity_poly.type
_entity_poly.pdbx_seq_one_letter_code
_entity_poly.pdbx_strand_id
1 'polypeptide(L)' 'MNFLIGVKAAIFSVKIDKTTLNSLNFNTIDCSDSMVNFKYNINFKKTKGFELVSKLEKNQENIF' A
#
# COMPACT_ATOMS: atom_id res chain seq x y z
N MET A 1 3.75 4.91 29.10
CA MET A 1 3.40 4.60 27.71
C MET A 1 4.38 5.37 26.83
N ASN A 2 5.44 4.70 26.37
CA ASN A 2 6.56 5.38 25.71
C ASN A 2 6.17 5.67 24.26
N PHE A 3 5.78 6.91 24.00
CA PHE A 3 5.61 7.41 22.64
C PHE A 3 6.99 7.58 22.03
N LEU A 4 7.43 6.60 21.23
CA LEU A 4 8.67 6.66 20.48
C LEU A 4 8.52 7.70 19.36
N ILE A 5 8.75 8.96 19.72
CA ILE A 5 8.84 10.07 18.79
C ILE A 5 10.12 9.85 17.96
N GLY A 6 9.95 9.38 16.72
CA GLY A 6 11.07 9.17 15.79
C GLY A 6 11.11 7.83 15.04
N VAL A 7 10.20 6.88 15.31
CA VAL A 7 10.15 5.65 14.50
C VAL A 7 9.36 5.95 13.22
N LYS A 8 10.05 5.95 12.08
CA LYS A 8 9.43 6.06 10.76
C LYS A 8 8.56 4.83 10.51
N ALA A 9 7.30 4.92 10.88
CA ALA A 9 6.36 3.81 10.84
C ALA A 9 5.34 4.04 9.71
N ALA A 10 5.13 3.03 8.87
CA ALA A 10 4.16 3.10 7.78
C ALA A 10 2.81 2.55 8.27
N ILE A 11 1.72 3.23 7.93
CA ILE A 11 0.34 2.73 8.10
C ILE A 11 -0.26 2.27 6.76
N PHE A 12 0.42 2.64 5.67
CA PHE A 12 0.05 2.30 4.30
C PHE A 12 1.33 2.16 3.47
N SER A 13 1.47 1.08 2.74
CA SER A 13 2.56 0.87 1.81
C SER A 13 2.01 0.35 0.50
N VAL A 14 2.42 0.96 -0.62
CA VAL A 14 1.99 0.57 -1.96
C VAL A 14 3.18 0.43 -2.88
N LYS A 15 3.16 -0.58 -3.76
CA LYS A 15 4.12 -0.75 -4.85
C LYS A 15 3.44 -0.30 -6.14
N ILE A 16 4.02 0.73 -6.76
CA ILE A 16 3.55 1.27 -8.04
C ILE A 16 4.55 0.85 -9.12
N ASP A 17 4.15 -0.09 -9.96
CA ASP A 17 4.92 -0.52 -11.11
C ASP A 17 4.70 0.45 -12.27
N LYS A 18 5.79 0.88 -12.93
CA LYS A 18 5.74 1.89 -13.99
C LYS A 18 4.92 1.43 -15.19
N THR A 19 4.99 0.15 -15.54
CA THR A 19 4.21 -0.45 -16.62
C THR A 19 2.71 -0.33 -16.35
N THR A 20 2.27 -0.74 -15.15
CA THR A 20 0.87 -0.65 -14.72
C THR A 20 0.39 0.79 -14.67
N LEU A 21 1.21 1.72 -14.13
CA LEU A 21 0.86 3.14 -14.08
C LEU A 21 0.63 3.73 -15.48
N ASN A 22 1.43 3.32 -16.46
CA ASN A 22 1.32 3.80 -17.83
C ASN A 22 0.19 3.14 -18.63
N SER A 23 -0.29 1.97 -18.21
CA SER A 23 -1.44 1.30 -18.83
C SER A 23 -2.79 1.77 -18.30
N LEU A 24 -2.81 2.52 -17.19
CA LEU A 24 -4.06 3.04 -16.63
C LEU A 24 -4.68 4.08 -17.57
N ASN A 25 -5.99 3.93 -17.79
CA ASN A 25 -6.77 4.93 -18.49
C ASN A 25 -7.15 6.07 -17.54
N PHE A 26 -6.36 7.14 -17.53
CA PHE A 26 -6.58 8.31 -16.67
C PHE A 26 -7.92 9.03 -16.88
N ASN A 27 -8.56 8.83 -18.04
CA ASN A 27 -9.88 9.41 -18.33
C ASN A 27 -11.03 8.67 -17.64
N THR A 28 -10.81 7.43 -17.22
CA THR A 28 -11.81 6.56 -16.59
C THR A 28 -11.30 5.96 -15.29
N ILE A 29 -10.36 6.62 -14.58
CA ILE A 29 -9.85 6.13 -13.30
C ILE A 29 -11.01 5.99 -12.33
N ASP A 30 -11.33 4.74 -11.98
CA ASP A 30 -12.08 4.41 -10.80
C ASP A 30 -11.10 4.05 -9.67
N CYS A 31 -11.42 4.53 -8.46
CA CYS A 31 -10.68 4.22 -7.25
C CYS A 31 -10.70 2.72 -6.95
N SER A 32 -11.74 2.01 -7.39
CA SER A 32 -11.86 0.56 -7.27
C SER A 32 -10.79 -0.17 -8.10
N ASP A 33 -10.61 0.22 -9.37
CA ASP A 33 -9.59 -0.32 -10.27
C ASP A 33 -8.17 -0.08 -9.73
N SER A 34 -7.94 1.10 -9.15
CA SER A 34 -6.63 1.46 -8.61
C SER A 34 -6.24 0.61 -7.40
N MET A 35 -7.18 0.20 -6.55
CA MET A 35 -6.88 -0.69 -5.43
C MET A 35 -6.59 -2.13 -5.87
N VAL A 36 -7.17 -2.59 -6.97
CA VAL A 36 -6.91 -3.94 -7.51
C VAL A 36 -5.57 -3.99 -8.26
N ASN A 37 -5.22 -2.91 -8.96
CA ASN A 37 -4.06 -2.89 -9.87
C ASN A 37 -2.70 -2.77 -9.19
N PHE A 38 -2.63 -2.30 -7.94
CA PHE A 38 -1.37 -2.11 -7.23
C PHE A 38 -1.27 -3.04 -6.02
N LYS A 39 -0.10 -3.65 -5.81
CA LYS A 39 0.16 -4.38 -4.57
C LYS A 39 0.25 -3.37 -3.42
N TYR A 40 -0.65 -3.47 -2.45
CA TYR A 40 -0.68 -2.63 -1.26
C TYR A 40 -0.64 -3.46 0.02
N ASN A 41 -0.17 -2.85 1.10
CA ASN A 41 -0.14 -3.40 2.44
C ASN A 41 -0.78 -2.38 3.38
N ILE A 42 -1.91 -2.76 3.96
CA ILE A 42 -2.70 -1.95 4.89
C ILE A 42 -3.28 -2.86 5.95
N ASN A 43 -3.30 -2.40 7.20
CA ASN A 43 -3.95 -3.11 8.29
C ASN A 43 -4.89 -2.13 8.99
N PHE A 44 -6.17 -2.20 8.64
CA PHE A 44 -7.22 -1.38 9.21
C PHE A 44 -8.26 -2.26 9.91
N LYS A 45 -8.49 -2.00 11.20
CA LYS A 45 -9.50 -2.70 12.00
C LYS A 45 -10.53 -1.71 12.47
N LYS A 46 -11.82 -2.00 12.26
CA LYS A 46 -12.95 -1.11 12.63
C LYS A 46 -12.89 -0.58 14.06
N THR A 47 -12.39 -1.37 15.00
CA THR A 47 -12.32 -1.03 16.42
C THR A 47 -10.98 -0.41 16.85
N LYS A 48 -9.92 -0.53 16.05
CA LYS A 48 -8.55 -0.09 16.41
C LYS A 48 -7.95 0.92 15.45
N GLY A 49 -8.61 1.21 14.32
CA GLY A 49 -8.09 2.09 13.29
C GLY A 49 -6.96 1.44 12.49
N PHE A 50 -6.01 2.27 12.05
CA PHE A 50 -4.82 1.83 11.33
C PHE A 50 -3.76 1.29 12.28
N GLU A 51 -3.26 0.10 11.97
CA GLU A 51 -2.10 -0.48 12.61
C GLU A 51 -0.87 -0.30 11.70
N LEU A 52 0.32 -0.45 12.30
CA LEU A 52 1.57 -0.35 11.55
C LEU A 52 1.72 -1.51 10.57
N VAL A 53 2.29 -1.20 9.41
CA VAL A 53 2.56 -2.15 8.34
C VAL A 53 4.02 -2.08 7.89
N SER A 54 4.54 -3.22 7.45
CA SER A 54 5.86 -3.29 6.83
C SER A 54 5.83 -2.66 5.44
N LYS A 55 6.94 -1.99 5.09
CA LYS A 55 7.15 -1.47 3.74
C LYS A 55 7.21 -2.63 2.74
N LEU A 56 6.56 -2.45 1.59
CA LEU A 56 6.67 -3.35 0.45
C LEU A 56 8.04 -3.14 -0.20
N GLU A 57 8.81 -4.23 -0.29
CA GLU A 57 10.11 -4.24 -0.96
C GLU A 57 9.95 -4.37 -2.48
N LYS A 58 10.91 -3.85 -3.23
CA LYS A 58 10.89 -3.91 -4.71
C LYS A 58 10.89 -5.36 -5.23
N ASN A 59 11.51 -6.29 -4.51
CA ASN A 59 11.88 -7.64 -4.96
C ASN A 59 11.05 -8.77 -4.31
N GLN A 60 9.78 -8.55 -4.00
CA GLN A 60 8.90 -9.68 -3.67
C GLN A 60 8.32 -10.25 -4.97
N GLU A 61 9.08 -11.13 -5.61
CA GLU A 61 8.53 -12.12 -6.54
C GLU A 61 7.45 -12.88 -5.78
N ASN A 62 6.23 -12.90 -6.32
CA ASN A 62 5.18 -13.75 -5.78
C ASN A 62 5.59 -15.19 -6.13
N ILE A 63 6.21 -15.89 -5.18
CA ILE A 63 6.31 -17.34 -5.19
C ILE A 63 4.93 -17.87 -4.79
N PHE A 64 4.03 -18.00 -5.76
CA PHE A 64 2.87 -18.90 -5.70
C PHE A 64 2.59 -19.40 -7.12
#